data_AF-A0A945CCK0-F1
#
_entry.id   AF-A0A945CCK0-F1
#
_cell.length_a   1.000
_cell.length_b   1.000
_cell.length_c   1.000
_cell.angle_alpha   90.00
_cell.angle_beta   90.00
_cell.angle_gamma   90.00
#
_symmetry.space_group_name_H-M   'P 1'
#
loop_
_entity.id
_entity.type
_entity.pdbx_description
1 polymer ?
#
loop_
_entity_poly.entity_id
_entity_poly.type
_entity_poly.pdbx_seq_one_letter_code
_entity_poly.pdbx_strand_id
1 'polypeptide(L)'
;MAKFYEIQIWGYGGELVYGRLTKEQFDFWEDNEQMTSHVWDPDEEDTDENPVSDPEDARYIGYWHDQDNIEHFNGADVGNARLEVQEVDSNEWPNKPIGDAIINDLDLEPLLKDHPNTVWDELDLDEYEDDDPLYIFQGMSIEKD
;
A
#
# COMPACT_ATOMS: atom_id res chain seq x y z
N MET A 1 -7.07 -34.66 -13.60
CA MET A 1 -7.14 -33.21 -13.90
C MET A 1 -6.47 -32.48 -12.75
N ALA A 2 -5.77 -31.39 -13.03
CA ALA A 2 -5.30 -30.48 -11.98
C ALA A 2 -6.51 -29.78 -11.36
N LYS A 3 -6.40 -29.44 -10.07
CA LYS A 3 -7.35 -28.57 -9.37
C LYS A 3 -6.66 -27.23 -9.11
N PHE A 4 -7.42 -26.16 -9.21
CA PHE A 4 -6.92 -24.81 -8.95
C PHE A 4 -7.71 -24.21 -7.80
N TYR A 5 -7.01 -23.45 -6.96
CA TYR A 5 -7.58 -22.80 -5.79
C TYR A 5 -7.16 -21.35 -5.80
N GLU A 6 -8.14 -20.47 -5.58
CA GLU A 6 -7.91 -19.09 -5.25
C GLU A 6 -7.97 -18.96 -3.72
N ILE A 7 -6.99 -18.24 -3.16
CA ILE A 7 -6.90 -17.94 -1.74
C ILE A 7 -6.92 -16.43 -1.63
N GLN A 8 -7.92 -15.88 -0.96
CA GLN A 8 -8.05 -14.44 -0.74
C GLN A 8 -7.96 -14.14 0.75
N ILE A 9 -7.19 -13.11 1.10
CA ILE A 9 -7.18 -12.49 2.41
C ILE A 9 -7.71 -11.08 2.23
N TRP A 10 -8.71 -10.71 3.01
CA TRP A 10 -9.33 -9.38 2.98
C TRP A 10 -9.72 -8.96 4.40
N GLY A 11 -10.06 -7.68 4.58
CA GLY A 11 -10.41 -7.09 5.87
C GLY A 11 -9.84 -5.69 5.99
N TYR A 12 -10.17 -5.01 7.09
CA TYR A 12 -9.55 -3.73 7.42
C TYR A 12 -8.07 -3.89 7.71
N GLY A 13 -7.29 -2.89 7.36
CA GLY A 13 -5.85 -2.90 7.63
C GLY A 13 -5.19 -1.59 7.27
N GLY A 14 -4.13 -1.67 6.48
CA GLY A 14 -3.39 -0.48 6.10
C GLY A 14 -2.50 -0.66 4.89
N GLU A 15 -1.97 0.48 4.48
CA GLU A 15 -1.09 0.64 3.34
C GLU A 15 0.06 1.57 3.75
N LEU A 16 1.25 1.22 3.29
CA LEU A 16 2.50 1.93 3.54
C LEU A 16 3.28 1.97 2.23
N VAL A 17 3.61 3.17 1.78
CA VAL A 17 4.37 3.41 0.55
C VAL A 17 5.65 4.16 0.85
N TYR A 18 6.70 3.77 0.15
CA TYR A 18 7.97 4.47 0.12
C TYR A 18 8.25 4.91 -1.31
N GLY A 19 8.50 6.20 -1.46
CA GLY A 19 8.77 6.84 -2.73
C GLY A 19 10.05 7.67 -2.68
N ARG A 20 10.69 7.86 -3.83
CA ARG A 20 11.83 8.77 -3.98
C ARG A 20 11.35 10.17 -4.33
N LEU A 21 11.78 11.15 -3.55
CA LEU A 21 11.63 12.57 -3.85
C LEU A 21 12.85 13.11 -4.58
N THR A 22 12.63 14.13 -5.40
CA THR A 22 13.69 15.03 -5.81
C THR A 22 14.10 15.91 -4.64
N LYS A 23 15.32 16.45 -4.69
CA LYS A 23 15.79 17.43 -3.70
C LYS A 23 14.87 18.65 -3.61
N GLU A 24 14.32 19.11 -4.73
CA GLU A 24 13.44 20.30 -4.76
C GLU A 24 12.09 20.04 -4.08
N GLN A 25 11.51 18.85 -4.29
CA GLN A 25 10.32 18.43 -3.55
C GLN A 25 10.64 18.32 -2.05
N PHE A 26 11.76 17.66 -1.69
CA PHE A 26 12.15 17.50 -0.28
C PHE A 26 12.36 18.85 0.42
N ASP A 27 13.21 19.72 -0.15
CA ASP A 27 13.53 21.04 0.41
C ASP A 27 12.27 21.91 0.59
N PHE A 28 11.24 21.71 -0.25
CA PHE A 28 9.99 22.46 -0.16
C PHE A 28 9.02 21.87 0.87
N TRP A 29 8.90 20.54 0.94
CA TRP A 29 7.85 19.86 1.71
C TRP A 29 8.27 19.38 3.10
N GLU A 30 9.56 19.18 3.39
CA GLU A 30 10.02 18.54 4.64
C GLU A 30 9.47 19.19 5.93
N ASP A 31 9.33 20.52 5.91
CA ASP A 31 8.82 21.33 7.03
C ASP A 31 7.47 21.99 6.72
N ASN A 32 6.80 21.60 5.61
CA ASN A 32 5.57 22.23 5.16
C ASN A 32 4.33 21.48 5.67
N GLU A 33 3.56 22.12 6.56
CA GLU A 33 2.34 21.58 7.16
C GLU A 33 1.23 21.25 6.12
N GLN A 34 1.30 21.82 4.92
CA GLN A 34 0.35 21.59 3.82
C GLN A 34 0.67 20.33 2.99
N MET A 35 1.79 19.63 3.27
CA MET A 35 2.17 18.43 2.51
C MET A 35 1.06 17.37 2.54
N THR A 36 0.42 17.16 3.69
CA THR A 36 -0.65 16.17 3.83
C THR A 36 -1.85 16.49 2.94
N SER A 37 -2.25 17.76 2.85
CA SER A 37 -3.33 18.19 1.96
C SER A 37 -2.95 17.96 0.50
N HIS A 38 -1.72 18.34 0.12
CA HIS A 38 -1.20 18.12 -1.22
C HIS A 38 -1.21 16.64 -1.61
N VAL A 39 -0.65 15.74 -0.81
CA VAL A 39 -0.58 14.32 -1.24
C VAL A 39 -1.91 13.57 -1.13
N TRP A 40 -2.91 14.16 -0.48
CA TRP A 40 -4.27 13.60 -0.39
C TRP A 40 -5.15 14.03 -1.56
N ASP A 41 -5.10 15.32 -1.93
CA ASP A 41 -5.80 15.89 -3.08
C ASP A 41 -4.88 16.87 -3.83
N PRO A 42 -3.91 16.35 -4.61
CA PRO A 42 -2.83 17.15 -5.17
C PRO A 42 -3.30 18.16 -6.22
N ASP A 43 -4.44 17.89 -6.84
CA ASP A 43 -5.01 18.72 -7.90
C ASP A 43 -6.01 19.77 -7.35
N GLU A 44 -6.26 19.80 -6.03
CA GLU A 44 -7.16 20.77 -5.42
C GLU A 44 -6.51 22.17 -5.43
N GLU A 45 -7.11 23.09 -6.20
CA GLU A 45 -6.68 24.48 -6.34
C GLU A 45 -7.16 25.36 -5.15
N ASP A 46 -6.72 25.06 -3.93
CA ASP A 46 -6.84 25.96 -2.79
C ASP A 46 -5.45 26.40 -2.32
N THR A 47 -5.00 27.59 -2.70
CA THR A 47 -3.63 28.03 -2.39
C THR A 47 -3.37 28.26 -0.90
N ASP A 48 -4.40 28.37 -0.07
CA ASP A 48 -4.25 28.50 1.39
C ASP A 48 -4.01 27.13 2.05
N GLU A 49 -4.39 26.03 1.40
CA GLU A 49 -4.28 24.65 1.92
C GLU A 49 -3.37 23.73 1.07
N ASN A 50 -3.19 24.02 -0.22
CA ASN A 50 -2.35 23.34 -1.20
C ASN A 50 -1.61 24.37 -2.09
N PRO A 51 -0.35 24.70 -1.77
CA PRO A 51 0.41 25.75 -2.47
C PRO A 51 0.97 25.30 -3.82
N VAL A 52 0.82 24.01 -4.18
CA VAL A 52 1.33 23.40 -5.41
C VAL A 52 0.27 22.46 -5.96
N SER A 53 -0.53 22.93 -6.91
CA SER A 53 -1.58 22.13 -7.56
C SER A 53 -1.37 21.90 -9.06
N ASP A 54 -0.34 22.51 -9.65
CA ASP A 54 0.04 22.31 -11.05
C ASP A 54 0.93 21.07 -11.17
N PRO A 55 0.52 20.00 -11.89
CA PRO A 55 1.32 18.79 -12.07
C PRO A 55 2.65 19.03 -12.80
N GLU A 56 2.80 20.16 -13.49
CA GLU A 56 4.05 20.54 -14.16
C GLU A 56 5.01 21.31 -13.23
N ASP A 57 4.59 21.65 -12.00
CA ASP A 57 5.47 22.26 -10.99
C ASP A 57 6.47 21.22 -10.48
N ALA A 58 7.76 21.57 -10.44
CA ALA A 58 8.81 20.67 -9.99
C ALA A 58 8.66 20.20 -8.54
N ARG A 59 7.85 20.92 -7.74
CA ARG A 59 7.53 20.57 -6.35
C ARG A 59 6.32 19.66 -6.24
N TYR A 60 5.56 19.42 -7.31
CA TYR A 60 4.39 18.55 -7.28
C TYR A 60 4.81 17.10 -6.99
N ILE A 61 4.21 16.48 -5.98
CA ILE A 61 4.42 15.06 -5.63
C ILE A 61 3.35 14.19 -6.29
N GLY A 62 2.08 14.60 -6.18
CA GLY A 62 0.93 13.80 -6.60
C GLY A 62 0.35 12.96 -5.47
N TYR A 63 -0.51 12.00 -5.81
CA TYR A 63 -1.20 11.17 -4.81
C TYR A 63 -0.21 10.34 -4.00
N TRP A 64 -0.41 10.31 -2.68
CA TRP A 64 0.49 9.63 -1.76
C TRP A 64 0.68 8.15 -2.13
N HIS A 65 -0.39 7.44 -2.49
CA HIS A 65 -0.37 6.00 -2.79
C HIS A 65 0.30 5.65 -4.12
N ASP A 66 0.50 6.65 -4.99
CA ASP A 66 1.26 6.49 -6.23
C ASP A 66 2.77 6.70 -6.01
N GLN A 67 3.20 7.14 -4.81
CA GLN A 67 4.60 7.35 -4.46
C GLN A 67 5.24 6.05 -3.97
N ASP A 68 5.31 5.05 -4.84
CA ASP A 68 5.59 3.65 -4.48
C ASP A 68 6.78 3.03 -5.24
N ASN A 69 7.63 3.87 -5.83
CA ASN A 69 8.77 3.43 -6.65
C ASN A 69 9.93 2.79 -5.84
N ILE A 70 9.90 2.85 -4.51
CA ILE A 70 10.81 2.08 -3.64
C ILE A 70 10.09 0.82 -3.16
N GLU A 71 8.91 0.98 -2.54
CA GLU A 71 8.13 -0.13 -2.00
C GLU A 71 6.65 0.24 -1.75
N HIS A 72 5.76 -0.75 -1.89
CA HIS A 72 4.33 -0.65 -1.65
C HIS A 72 3.84 -1.84 -0.81
N PHE A 73 3.59 -1.62 0.47
CA PHE A 73 2.96 -2.61 1.34
C PHE A 73 1.48 -2.34 1.50
N ASN A 74 0.65 -3.35 1.30
CA ASN A 74 -0.75 -3.33 1.74
C ASN A 74 -1.15 -4.67 2.36
N GLY A 75 -2.12 -4.63 3.26
CA GLY A 75 -2.61 -5.85 3.88
C GLY A 75 -3.69 -5.61 4.92
N ALA A 76 -4.38 -6.71 5.27
CA ALA A 76 -5.33 -6.72 6.36
C ALA A 76 -4.60 -6.84 7.70
N ASP A 77 -5.07 -6.10 8.71
CA ASP A 77 -4.64 -6.31 10.08
C ASP A 77 -5.05 -7.72 10.55
N VAL A 78 -4.20 -8.38 11.34
CA VAL A 78 -4.42 -9.76 11.78
C VAL A 78 -5.73 -9.93 12.56
N GLY A 79 -6.17 -8.92 13.31
CA GLY A 79 -7.44 -8.95 14.04
C GLY A 79 -8.68 -8.79 13.15
N ASN A 80 -8.50 -8.28 11.93
CA ASN A 80 -9.57 -8.04 10.96
C ASN A 80 -9.52 -8.93 9.73
N ALA A 81 -8.42 -9.67 9.55
CA ALA A 81 -8.20 -10.51 8.40
C ALA A 81 -9.22 -11.66 8.33
N ARG A 82 -9.78 -11.83 7.14
CA ARG A 82 -10.69 -12.91 6.74
C ARG A 82 -10.06 -13.71 5.62
N LEU A 83 -10.24 -15.03 5.68
CA LEU A 83 -9.77 -15.98 4.69
C LEU A 83 -10.94 -16.55 3.89
N GLU A 84 -10.81 -16.50 2.57
CA GLU A 84 -11.66 -17.22 1.63
C GLU A 84 -10.82 -18.17 0.78
N VAL A 85 -11.33 -19.39 0.54
CA VAL A 85 -10.71 -20.38 -0.33
C VAL A 85 -11.74 -20.93 -1.30
N GLN A 86 -11.52 -20.73 -2.60
CA GLN A 86 -12.43 -21.10 -3.68
C GLN A 86 -11.75 -22.06 -4.66
N GLU A 87 -12.38 -23.18 -5.00
CA GLU A 87 -11.93 -23.98 -6.15
C GLU A 87 -12.29 -23.22 -7.45
N VAL A 88 -11.34 -23.10 -8.37
CA VAL A 88 -11.50 -22.35 -9.62
C VAL A 88 -11.17 -23.20 -10.85
N ASP A 89 -11.66 -22.78 -12.01
CA ASP A 89 -11.53 -23.52 -13.27
C ASP A 89 -10.15 -23.44 -13.94
N SER A 90 -9.33 -22.47 -13.53
CA SER A 90 -8.01 -22.22 -14.11
C SER A 90 -7.11 -21.45 -13.14
N ASN A 91 -5.80 -21.46 -13.40
CA ASN A 91 -4.82 -20.62 -12.71
C ASN A 91 -4.56 -19.28 -13.42
N GLU A 92 -5.33 -18.95 -14.45
CA GLU A 92 -5.19 -17.71 -15.22
C GLU A 92 -6.22 -16.68 -14.73
N TRP A 93 -5.81 -15.43 -14.57
CA TRP A 93 -6.73 -14.34 -14.23
C TRP A 93 -7.33 -13.71 -15.49
N PRO A 94 -8.66 -13.49 -15.57
CA PRO A 94 -9.68 -13.84 -14.58
C PRO A 94 -10.08 -15.33 -14.64
N ASN A 95 -10.23 -15.95 -13.46
CA ASN A 95 -10.71 -17.33 -13.31
C ASN A 95 -12.20 -17.37 -12.92
N LYS A 96 -12.80 -18.57 -12.84
CA LYS A 96 -14.20 -18.73 -12.40
C LYS A 96 -14.34 -19.71 -11.22
N PRO A 97 -15.16 -19.38 -10.22
CA PRO A 97 -15.53 -20.29 -9.15
C PRO A 97 -16.18 -21.59 -9.66
N ILE A 98 -15.76 -22.72 -9.10
CA ILE A 98 -16.41 -24.02 -9.23
C ILE A 98 -17.17 -24.31 -7.94
N GLY A 99 -18.49 -24.14 -7.96
CA GLY A 99 -19.35 -24.39 -6.80
C GLY A 99 -19.19 -23.34 -5.70
N ASP A 100 -19.56 -23.71 -4.48
CA ASP A 100 -19.45 -22.83 -3.31
C ASP A 100 -18.01 -22.79 -2.78
N ALA A 101 -17.67 -21.70 -2.09
CA ALA A 101 -16.38 -21.56 -1.41
C ALA A 101 -16.17 -22.67 -0.37
N ILE A 102 -14.95 -23.19 -0.32
CA ILE A 102 -14.54 -24.24 0.61
C ILE A 102 -14.38 -23.64 2.02
N ILE A 103 -13.80 -22.44 2.08
CA ILE A 103 -13.71 -21.60 3.26
C ILE A 103 -14.30 -20.26 2.86
N ASN A 104 -15.22 -19.73 3.66
CA ASN A 104 -15.86 -18.45 3.43
C ASN A 104 -15.86 -17.66 4.75
N ASP A 105 -15.31 -16.44 4.73
CA ASP A 105 -15.28 -15.51 5.85
C ASP A 105 -14.72 -16.12 7.16
N LEU A 106 -13.61 -16.85 7.05
CA LEU A 106 -12.96 -17.43 8.22
C LEU A 106 -12.05 -16.39 8.88
N ASP A 107 -12.27 -16.14 10.17
CA ASP A 107 -11.37 -15.32 10.99
C ASP A 107 -9.96 -15.95 11.02
N LEU A 108 -8.97 -15.17 10.59
CA LEU A 108 -7.59 -15.65 10.45
C LEU A 108 -6.84 -15.63 11.80
N GLU A 109 -7.24 -14.77 12.75
CA GLU A 109 -6.52 -14.58 14.01
C GLU A 109 -6.35 -15.89 14.82
N PRO A 110 -7.39 -16.74 14.98
CA PRO A 110 -7.24 -18.02 15.68
C PRO A 110 -6.30 -18.99 14.98
N LEU A 111 -6.29 -19.00 13.63
CA LEU A 111 -5.41 -19.89 12.87
C LEU A 111 -3.94 -19.54 13.05
N LEU A 112 -3.62 -18.24 13.12
CA LEU A 112 -2.25 -17.77 13.34
C LEU A 112 -1.74 -18.09 14.75
N LYS A 113 -2.63 -18.18 15.76
CA LYS A 113 -2.26 -18.60 17.13
C LYS A 113 -1.80 -20.06 17.17
N ASP A 114 -2.44 -20.93 16.38
CA ASP A 114 -2.11 -22.36 16.32
C ASP A 114 -0.92 -22.64 15.38
N HIS A 115 -0.67 -21.77 14.41
CA HIS A 115 0.38 -21.88 13.42
C HIS A 115 1.16 -20.57 13.23
N PRO A 116 1.94 -20.13 14.24
CA PRO A 116 2.66 -18.87 14.16
C PRO A 116 3.83 -18.99 13.17
N ASN A 117 3.57 -18.61 11.92
CA ASN A 117 4.58 -18.44 10.88
C ASN A 117 4.64 -16.96 10.51
N THR A 118 5.28 -16.18 11.38
CA THR A 118 5.59 -14.78 11.08
C THR A 118 6.93 -14.73 10.36
N VAL A 119 6.94 -14.15 9.17
CA VAL A 119 8.16 -13.73 8.49
C VAL A 119 8.30 -12.24 8.74
N TRP A 120 9.49 -11.84 9.19
CA TRP A 120 9.85 -10.43 9.25
C TRP A 120 10.54 -10.10 7.95
N ASP A 121 10.10 -9.00 7.34
CA ASP A 121 10.76 -8.41 6.20
C ASP A 121 11.35 -7.06 6.61
N GLU A 122 12.42 -6.66 5.93
CA GLU A 122 13.14 -5.42 6.21
C GLU A 122 13.40 -4.70 4.89
N LEU A 123 13.01 -3.44 4.81
CA LEU A 123 13.34 -2.58 3.69
C LEU A 123 14.69 -1.89 3.99
N ASP A 124 15.74 -2.33 3.30
CA ASP A 124 17.06 -1.70 3.36
C ASP A 124 17.11 -0.51 2.39
N LEU A 125 16.98 0.71 2.94
CA LEU A 125 16.96 1.94 2.15
C LEU A 125 18.33 2.24 1.51
N ASP A 126 19.42 1.68 2.05
CA ASP A 126 20.77 1.86 1.51
C ASP A 126 20.90 1.21 0.12
N GLU A 127 20.05 0.23 -0.21
CA GLU A 127 20.01 -0.38 -1.56
C GLU A 127 19.47 0.58 -2.64
N TYR A 128 18.81 1.66 -2.23
CA TYR A 128 18.20 2.66 -3.11
C TYR A 128 19.01 3.96 -3.19
N GLU A 129 20.12 4.05 -2.44
CA GLU A 129 21.09 5.15 -2.59
C GLU A 129 21.80 5.05 -3.95
N ASP A 130 21.98 6.21 -4.59
CA ASP A 130 22.86 6.34 -5.75
C ASP A 130 23.94 7.40 -5.46
N ASP A 131 24.55 7.97 -6.50
CA ASP A 131 25.56 9.02 -6.33
C ASP A 131 24.98 10.30 -5.70
N ASP A 132 23.65 10.48 -5.70
CA ASP A 132 22.94 11.59 -5.08
C ASP A 132 22.29 11.19 -3.74
N PRO A 133 22.11 12.13 -2.79
CA PRO A 133 21.39 11.85 -1.55
C PRO A 133 19.98 11.29 -1.81
N LEU A 134 19.61 10.26 -1.06
CA LEU A 134 18.27 9.68 -1.10
C LEU A 134 17.31 10.52 -0.27
N TYR A 135 16.31 11.11 -0.93
CA TYR A 135 15.19 11.81 -0.29
C TYR A 135 13.96 10.93 -0.39
N ILE A 136 13.30 10.70 0.74
CA ILE A 136 12.24 9.70 0.85
C ILE A 136 10.91 10.38 1.18
N PHE A 137 9.89 10.01 0.43
CA PHE A 137 8.50 10.16 0.82
C PHE A 137 8.06 8.88 1.54
N GLN A 138 7.42 9.04 2.70
CA GLN A 138 6.74 7.95 3.39
C GLN A 138 5.27 8.31 3.53
N GLY A 139 4.41 7.53 2.89
CA GLY A 139 2.96 7.65 2.98
C GLY A 139 2.37 6.47 3.75
N MET A 140 1.43 6.73 4.65
CA MET A 140 0.77 5.67 5.40
C MET A 140 -0.72 5.97 5.59
N SER A 141 -1.55 4.98 5.29
CA SER A 141 -2.96 4.96 5.65
C SER A 141 -3.24 3.73 6.50
N ILE A 142 -3.80 3.94 7.68
CA ILE A 142 -4.26 2.85 8.56
C ILE A 142 -5.74 3.08 8.83
N GLU A 143 -6.55 2.10 8.49
CA GLU A 143 -7.95 2.08 8.84
C GLU A 143 -8.08 1.87 10.35
N LYS A 144 -8.85 2.73 11.01
CA LYS A 144 -9.13 2.62 12.44
C LYS A 144 -10.46 1.92 12.64
N ASP A 145 -10.46 0.86 13.42
CA ASP A 145 -11.68 0.22 13.95
C ASP A 145 -12.33 1.03 15.08
#